data_AF-A0A9W8A574-F1
#
_entry.id   AF-A0A9W8A574-F1
#
_cell.length_a   1.000
_cell.length_b   1.000
_cell.length_c   1.000
_cell.angle_alpha   90.00
_cell.angle_beta   90.00
_cell.angle_gamma   90.00
#
_symmetry.space_group_name_H-M   'P 1'
#
loop_
_entity.id
_entity.type
_entity.pdbx_description
1 polymer ?
#
loop_
_entity_poly.entity_id
_entity_poly.type
_entity_poly.pdbx_seq_one_letter_code
_entity_poly.pdbx_strand_id
1 'polypeptide(L)'
;MASSEPTRSDGLADPYHEAEFKVKEIIDTLFELGITVQDFQTSSGPVVQSRIADLITKFSQLDALKDSLEDGVPLDVLSCIEEGKNPDLLTKEVVDQAAAENQFTNGKQQTMAQFNSVLLDELARTMPEETQAYRDLKRNSSSS
;
A
#
# COMPACT_ATOMS: atom_id res chain seq x y z
N MET A 1 19.27 -0.87 23.04
CA MET A 1 18.21 -1.10 22.03
C MET A 1 17.87 0.26 21.47
N ALA A 2 18.55 0.66 20.39
CA ALA A 2 18.32 1.93 19.73
C ALA A 2 17.26 1.69 18.65
N SER A 3 16.11 2.34 18.80
CA SER A 3 15.09 2.40 17.75
C SER A 3 15.67 3.21 16.59
N SER A 4 15.91 2.56 15.46
CA SER A 4 16.25 3.24 14.23
C SER A 4 14.97 3.85 13.66
N GLU A 5 14.83 5.16 13.80
CA GLU A 5 13.87 5.95 13.02
C GLU A 5 14.13 5.74 11.53
N PRO A 6 13.09 5.64 10.68
CA PRO A 6 13.30 5.66 9.25
C PRO A 6 13.79 7.06 8.89
N THR A 7 15.04 7.14 8.42
CA THR A 7 15.61 8.32 7.78
C THR A 7 14.67 8.78 6.67
N ARG A 8 13.89 9.82 6.95
CA ARG A 8 13.21 10.63 5.94
C ARG A 8 14.31 11.24 5.08
N SER A 9 14.50 10.68 3.90
CA SER A 9 15.42 11.19 2.89
C SER A 9 14.86 12.49 2.32
N ASP A 10 15.09 13.59 3.02
CA ASP A 10 14.99 14.93 2.46
C ASP A 10 16.03 15.10 1.35
N GLY A 11 15.60 15.40 0.13
CA GLY A 11 16.39 16.23 -0.79
C GLY A 11 16.95 15.61 -2.07
N LEU A 12 16.45 14.48 -2.59
CA LEU A 12 16.64 14.12 -4.01
C LEU A 12 15.32 14.39 -4.74
N ALA A 13 15.39 14.98 -5.93
CA ALA A 13 14.23 15.26 -6.79
C ALA A 13 13.35 14.01 -6.87
N ASP A 14 12.21 14.08 -6.18
CA ASP A 14 11.28 12.97 -6.09
C ASP A 14 10.56 12.87 -7.44
N PRO A 15 10.76 11.80 -8.23
CA PRO A 15 10.08 11.64 -9.52
C PRO A 15 8.55 11.71 -9.36
N TYR A 16 8.02 11.33 -8.18
CA TYR A 16 6.60 11.49 -7.86
C TYR A 16 6.19 12.95 -7.73
N HIS A 17 7.04 13.80 -7.14
CA HIS A 17 6.77 15.24 -7.03
C HIS A 17 6.82 15.93 -8.40
N GLU A 18 7.76 15.53 -9.26
CA GLU A 18 7.84 16.05 -10.63
C GLU A 18 6.61 15.62 -11.46
N ALA A 19 6.20 14.36 -11.37
CA ALA A 19 4.99 13.87 -12.02
C ALA A 19 3.72 14.60 -11.50
N GLU A 20 3.60 14.77 -10.17
CA GLU A 20 2.49 15.53 -9.56
C GLU A 20 2.43 16.97 -10.08
N PHE A 21 3.58 17.65 -10.14
CA PHE A 21 3.67 19.01 -10.66
C PHE A 21 3.22 19.07 -12.13
N LYS A 22 3.70 18.13 -12.97
CA LYS A 22 3.32 18.06 -14.39
C LYS A 22 1.83 17.79 -14.58
N VAL A 23 1.23 16.93 -13.76
CA VAL A 23 -0.23 16.68 -13.78
C VAL A 23 -1.00 17.95 -13.43
N LYS A 24 -0.56 18.72 -12.42
CA LYS A 24 -1.18 20.01 -12.08
C LYS A 24 -1.08 21.02 -13.23
N GLU A 25 0.09 21.17 -13.85
CA GLU A 25 0.25 22.05 -15.01
C GLU A 25 -0.69 21.69 -16.16
N ILE A 26 -0.91 20.40 -16.41
CA ILE A 26 -1.85 19.92 -17.43
C ILE A 26 -3.29 20.29 -17.06
N ILE A 27 -3.70 20.05 -15.81
CA ILE A 27 -5.05 20.39 -15.32
C ILE A 27 -5.30 21.90 -15.46
N ASP A 28 -4.35 22.74 -15.05
CA ASP A 28 -4.47 24.19 -15.15
C ASP A 28 -4.59 24.63 -16.61
N THR A 29 -3.78 24.04 -17.50
CA THR A 29 -3.82 24.35 -18.93
C THR A 29 -5.15 23.93 -19.57
N LEU A 30 -5.70 22.78 -19.18
CA LEU A 30 -7.02 22.31 -19.61
C LEU A 30 -8.13 23.23 -19.11
N PHE A 31 -8.04 23.69 -17.87
CA PHE A 31 -9.00 24.62 -17.28
C PHE A 31 -9.00 25.97 -18.01
N GLU A 32 -7.82 26.57 -18.22
CA GLU A 32 -7.66 27.81 -18.98
C GLU A 32 -8.12 27.67 -20.43
N LEU A 33 -7.86 26.52 -21.06
CA LEU A 33 -8.38 26.21 -22.39
C LEU A 33 -9.90 26.14 -22.37
N GLY A 34 -10.51 25.49 -21.37
CA GLY A 34 -11.95 25.43 -21.18
C GLY A 34 -12.59 26.82 -21.10
N ILE A 35 -12.00 27.72 -20.32
CA ILE A 35 -12.44 29.13 -20.24
C ILE A 35 -12.32 29.82 -21.61
N THR A 36 -11.18 29.66 -22.29
CA THR A 36 -10.91 30.30 -23.59
C THR A 36 -11.88 29.83 -24.68
N VAL A 37 -12.27 28.56 -24.63
CA VAL A 37 -13.23 27.97 -25.58
C VAL A 37 -14.67 28.40 -25.26
N GLN A 38 -15.01 28.52 -23.98
CA GLN A 38 -16.33 29.00 -23.53
C GLN A 38 -16.62 30.43 -24.03
N ASP A 39 -15.63 31.32 -23.96
CA ASP A 39 -15.73 32.73 -24.40
C ASP A 39 -15.00 32.98 -25.73
N PHE A 40 -15.10 32.02 -26.65
CA PHE A 40 -14.30 32.05 -27.88
C PHE A 40 -14.60 33.26 -28.78
N GLN A 41 -13.54 33.97 -29.16
CA GLN A 41 -13.56 35.03 -30.16
C GLN A 41 -12.66 34.67 -31.34
N THR A 42 -12.90 35.23 -32.53
CA THR A 42 -12.07 34.97 -33.72
C THR A 42 -10.59 35.31 -33.50
N SER A 43 -10.30 36.28 -32.62
CA SER A 43 -8.95 36.64 -32.15
C SER A 43 -8.31 35.60 -31.22
N SER A 44 -9.10 34.72 -30.61
CA SER A 44 -8.66 33.69 -29.66
C SER A 44 -8.15 32.40 -30.35
N GLY A 45 -8.39 32.25 -31.66
CA GLY A 45 -7.97 31.08 -32.44
C GLY A 45 -6.48 30.73 -32.28
N PRO A 46 -5.54 31.68 -32.43
CA PRO A 46 -4.11 31.42 -32.22
C PRO A 46 -3.77 31.00 -30.79
N VAL A 47 -4.46 31.55 -29.78
CA VAL A 47 -4.24 31.22 -28.37
C VAL A 47 -4.67 29.77 -28.08
N VAL A 48 -5.83 29.36 -28.59
CA VAL A 48 -6.31 27.97 -28.48
C VAL A 48 -5.33 26.99 -29.13
N GLN A 49 -4.85 27.29 -30.35
CA GLN A 49 -3.87 26.45 -31.04
C GLN A 49 -2.56 26.32 -30.25
N SER A 50 -2.05 27.43 -29.73
CA SER A 50 -0.84 27.43 -28.89
C SER A 50 -1.03 26.59 -27.63
N ARG A 51 -2.19 26.67 -26.97
CA ARG A 51 -2.50 25.90 -25.76
C ARG A 51 -2.63 24.40 -26.04
N ILE A 52 -3.22 24.02 -27.18
CA ILE A 52 -3.27 22.61 -27.60
C ILE A 52 -1.86 22.07 -27.87
N ALA A 53 -0.99 22.84 -28.53
CA ALA A 53 0.40 22.45 -28.76
C ALA A 53 1.20 22.30 -27.45
N ASP A 54 0.97 23.20 -26.49
CA ASP A 54 1.54 23.14 -25.15
C ASP A 54 1.05 21.89 -24.39
N LEU A 55 -0.25 21.59 -24.43
CA LEU A 55 -0.81 20.35 -23.85
C LEU A 55 -0.16 19.10 -24.43
N ILE A 56 -0.01 19.01 -25.75
CA ILE A 56 0.65 17.86 -26.41
C ILE A 56 2.08 17.70 -25.88
N THR A 57 2.80 18.81 -25.73
CA THR A 57 4.17 18.81 -25.20
C THR A 57 4.21 18.36 -23.75
N LYS A 58 3.30 18.88 -22.90
CA LYS A 58 3.18 18.50 -21.49
C LYS A 58 2.81 17.03 -21.31
N PHE A 59 1.88 16.50 -22.10
CA PHE A 59 1.56 15.06 -22.10
C PHE A 59 2.76 14.20 -22.52
N SER A 60 3.51 14.63 -23.53
CA SER A 60 4.75 13.92 -23.93
C SER A 60 5.82 13.93 -22.84
N GLN A 61 5.94 15.03 -22.08
CA GLN A 61 6.84 15.11 -20.93
C GLN A 61 6.39 14.18 -19.80
N LEU A 62 5.08 14.13 -19.50
CA LEU A 62 4.52 13.24 -18.49
C LEU A 62 4.71 11.76 -18.86
N ASP A 63 4.53 11.40 -20.13
CA ASP A 63 4.75 10.03 -20.61
C ASP A 63 6.22 9.59 -20.46
N ALA A 64 7.17 10.51 -20.69
CA ALA A 64 8.59 10.24 -20.48
C ALA A 64 8.97 10.02 -19.00
N LEU A 65 8.19 10.55 -18.06
CA LEU A 65 8.40 10.34 -16.62
C LEU A 65 7.90 8.98 -16.14
N LYS A 66 7.08 8.28 -16.91
CA LYS A 66 6.49 6.98 -16.54
C LYS A 66 7.54 5.97 -16.08
N ASP A 67 8.67 5.88 -16.78
CA ASP A 67 9.72 4.89 -16.49
C ASP A 67 10.47 5.19 -15.19
N SER A 68 10.32 6.39 -14.63
CA SER A 68 10.90 6.79 -13.33
C SER A 68 10.00 6.49 -12.13
N LEU A 69 8.75 6.07 -12.37
CA LEU A 69 7.76 5.74 -11.35
C LEU A 69 7.71 4.21 -11.21
N GLU A 70 8.55 3.64 -10.34
CA GLU A 70 8.74 2.18 -10.24
C GLU A 70 7.69 1.46 -9.38
N ASP A 71 6.82 2.17 -8.66
CA ASP A 71 5.90 1.54 -7.72
C ASP A 71 4.61 1.03 -8.39
N GLY A 72 4.37 -0.28 -8.24
CA GLY A 72 3.13 -0.92 -8.66
C GLY A 72 1.96 -0.47 -7.80
N VAL A 73 0.96 0.16 -8.41
CA VAL A 73 -0.27 0.58 -7.72
C VAL A 73 -1.26 -0.59 -7.67
N PRO A 74 -1.74 -0.99 -6.47
CA PRO A 74 -2.77 -2.03 -6.37
C PRO A 74 -4.05 -1.65 -7.12
N LEU A 75 -4.70 -2.64 -7.75
CA LEU A 75 -5.96 -2.41 -8.47
C LEU A 75 -7.06 -1.83 -7.57
N ASP A 76 -7.10 -2.23 -6.30
CA ASP A 76 -8.08 -1.73 -5.34
C ASP A 76 -7.95 -0.22 -5.08
N VAL A 77 -6.72 0.31 -5.19
CA VAL A 77 -6.47 1.76 -5.10
C VAL A 77 -7.02 2.46 -6.34
N LEU A 78 -6.88 1.86 -7.53
CA LEU A 78 -7.48 2.40 -8.76
C LEU A 78 -9.01 2.43 -8.67
N SER A 79 -9.63 1.35 -8.17
CA SER A 79 -11.07 1.32 -7.95
C SER A 79 -11.53 2.37 -6.94
N CYS A 80 -10.74 2.66 -5.90
CA CYS A 80 -11.05 3.76 -4.98
C CYS A 80 -11.09 5.11 -5.71
N ILE A 81 -10.15 5.37 -6.63
CA ILE A 81 -10.10 6.61 -7.42
C ILE A 81 -11.30 6.70 -8.36
N GLU A 82 -11.65 5.61 -9.06
CA GLU A 82 -12.81 5.56 -9.97
C GLU A 82 -14.14 5.84 -9.25
N GLU A 83 -14.27 5.38 -8.00
CA GLU A 83 -15.44 5.60 -7.16
C GLU A 83 -15.42 6.95 -6.41
N GLY A 84 -14.34 7.73 -6.53
CA GLY A 84 -14.17 9.00 -5.81
C GLY A 84 -13.97 8.82 -4.29
N LYS A 85 -13.52 7.65 -3.85
CA LYS A 85 -13.20 7.35 -2.45
C LYS A 85 -11.76 7.73 -2.12
N ASN A 86 -11.51 8.09 -0.85
CA ASN A 86 -10.14 8.34 -0.39
C ASN A 86 -9.37 7.00 -0.27
N PRO A 87 -8.27 6.79 -1.02
CA PRO A 87 -7.46 5.57 -0.93
C PRO A 87 -6.82 5.34 0.44
N ASP A 88 -6.65 6.37 1.28
CA ASP A 88 -6.17 6.21 2.67
C ASP A 88 -7.10 5.32 3.51
N LEU A 89 -8.40 5.32 3.20
CA LEU A 89 -9.36 4.48 3.89
C LEU A 89 -9.13 3.00 3.58
N LEU A 90 -8.74 2.67 2.34
CA LEU A 90 -8.35 1.32 1.96
C LEU A 90 -7.09 0.89 2.71
N THR A 91 -6.07 1.75 2.78
CA THR A 91 -4.86 1.47 3.56
C THR A 91 -5.20 1.18 5.02
N LYS A 92 -6.07 2.01 5.61
CA LYS A 92 -6.54 1.82 6.98
C LYS A 92 -7.25 0.46 7.14
N GLU A 93 -8.19 0.14 6.26
CA GLU A 93 -8.96 -1.11 6.33
C GLU A 93 -8.04 -2.34 6.24
N VAL A 94 -7.08 -2.34 5.31
CA VAL A 94 -6.11 -3.43 5.16
C VAL A 94 -5.24 -3.59 6.41
N VAL A 95 -4.78 -2.48 7.01
CA VAL A 95 -3.99 -2.51 8.25
C VAL A 95 -4.82 -3.02 9.42
N ASP A 96 -6.05 -2.52 9.57
CA ASP A 96 -6.97 -2.93 10.64
C ASP A 96 -7.33 -4.43 10.51
N GLN A 97 -7.59 -4.90 9.29
CA GLN A 97 -7.84 -6.30 8.98
C GLN A 97 -6.62 -7.17 9.32
N ALA A 98 -5.41 -6.77 8.91
CA ALA A 98 -4.19 -7.50 9.21
C ALA A 98 -3.92 -7.58 10.72
N ALA A 99 -4.18 -6.51 11.46
CA ALA A 99 -4.06 -6.50 12.91
C ALA A 99 -5.07 -7.45 13.58
N ALA A 100 -6.34 -7.43 13.13
CA ALA A 100 -7.38 -8.32 13.63
C ALA A 100 -7.05 -9.80 13.36
N GLU A 101 -6.62 -10.13 12.14
CA GLU A 101 -6.23 -11.49 11.74
C GLU A 101 -5.01 -11.98 12.52
N ASN A 102 -4.04 -11.11 12.78
CA ASN A 102 -2.87 -11.43 13.60
C ASN A 102 -3.29 -11.76 15.05
N GLN A 103 -4.10 -10.91 15.68
CA GLN A 103 -4.62 -11.16 17.03
C GLN A 103 -5.43 -12.46 17.10
N PHE A 104 -6.29 -12.69 16.12
CA PHE A 104 -7.10 -13.91 16.03
C PHE A 104 -6.23 -15.16 15.89
N THR A 105 -5.22 -15.11 15.02
CA THR A 105 -4.28 -16.22 14.82
C THR A 105 -3.46 -16.49 16.07
N ASN A 106 -2.97 -15.45 16.74
CA ASN A 106 -2.25 -15.58 18.00
C ASN A 106 -3.14 -16.21 19.09
N GLY A 107 -4.41 -15.79 19.20
CA GLY A 107 -5.38 -16.40 20.13
C GLY A 107 -5.61 -17.88 19.86
N LYS A 108 -5.67 -18.30 18.59
CA LYS A 108 -5.72 -19.73 18.21
C LYS A 108 -4.46 -20.48 18.64
N GLN A 109 -3.27 -19.92 18.39
CA GLN A 109 -2.01 -20.53 18.82
C GLN A 109 -1.94 -20.69 20.33
N GLN A 110 -2.32 -19.67 21.09
CA GLN A 110 -2.37 -19.71 22.55
C GLN A 110 -3.35 -20.78 23.06
N THR A 111 -4.56 -20.84 22.49
CA THR A 111 -5.57 -21.84 22.87
C THR A 111 -5.08 -23.26 22.58
N MET A 112 -4.44 -23.47 21.43
CA MET A 112 -3.87 -24.77 21.08
C MET A 112 -2.74 -25.19 22.03
N ALA A 113 -1.88 -24.24 22.42
CA ALA A 113 -0.82 -24.48 23.41
C ALA A 113 -1.41 -24.84 24.79
N GLN A 114 -2.44 -24.13 25.23
CA GLN A 114 -3.15 -24.44 26.49
C GLN A 114 -3.81 -25.81 26.44
N PHE A 115 -4.51 -26.13 25.34
CA PHE A 115 -5.10 -27.45 25.14
C PHE A 115 -4.05 -28.56 25.19
N ASN A 116 -2.90 -28.37 24.53
CA ASN A 116 -1.79 -29.33 24.57
C ASN A 116 -1.27 -29.54 26.00
N SER A 117 -1.13 -28.46 26.78
CA SER A 117 -0.72 -28.55 28.19
C SER A 117 -1.70 -29.36 29.03
N VAL A 118 -2.99 -29.03 28.96
CA VAL A 118 -4.03 -29.73 29.74
C VAL A 118 -4.11 -31.21 29.33
N LEU A 119 -4.05 -31.51 28.04
CA LEU A 119 -4.05 -32.88 27.54
C LEU A 119 -2.84 -33.67 28.05
N LEU A 120 -1.64 -33.08 28.05
CA LEU A 120 -0.43 -33.73 28.56
C LEU A 120 -0.48 -33.95 30.08
N ASP A 121 -1.15 -33.07 30.83
CA ASP A 121 -1.30 -33.23 32.28
C ASP A 121 -2.27 -34.38 32.62
N GLU A 122 -3.40 -34.50 31.89
CA GLU A 122 -4.32 -35.63 32.07
C GLU A 122 -3.72 -36.97 31.61
N LEU A 123 -2.95 -36.97 30.51
CA LEU A 123 -2.21 -38.13 30.06
C LEU A 123 -1.14 -38.54 31.09
N ALA A 124 -0.42 -37.59 31.69
CA ALA A 124 0.56 -37.90 32.74
C ALA A 124 -0.09 -38.58 33.96
N ARG A 125 -1.35 -38.24 34.26
CA ARG A 125 -2.09 -38.80 35.39
C ARG A 125 -2.65 -40.20 35.11
N THR A 126 -2.97 -40.51 33.86
CA THR A 126 -3.61 -41.77 33.44
C THR A 126 -2.61 -42.78 32.87
N MET A 127 -1.56 -42.32 32.21
CA MET A 127 -0.57 -43.09 31.45
C MET A 127 0.84 -42.46 31.61
N PRO A 128 1.46 -42.58 32.80
CA PRO A 128 2.69 -41.85 33.14
C PRO A 128 3.93 -42.31 32.35
N GLU A 129 4.06 -43.60 32.04
CA GLU A 129 5.23 -44.14 31.31
C GLU A 129 5.23 -43.68 29.85
N GLU A 130 4.08 -43.73 29.19
CA GLU A 130 3.88 -43.32 27.80
C GLU A 130 4.05 -41.80 27.65
N THR A 131 3.57 -41.03 28.63
CA THR A 131 3.72 -39.57 28.63
C THR A 131 5.18 -39.15 28.80
N GLN A 132 5.94 -39.85 29.63
CA GLN A 132 7.37 -39.60 29.80
C GLN A 132 8.14 -39.90 28.51
N ALA A 133 7.87 -41.04 27.86
CA ALA A 133 8.47 -41.39 26.57
C ALA A 133 8.16 -40.35 25.48
N TYR A 134 6.93 -39.83 25.42
CA TYR A 134 6.56 -38.75 24.50
C TYR A 134 7.34 -37.46 24.74
N ARG A 135 7.51 -37.04 26.01
CA ARG A 135 8.27 -35.82 26.37
C ARG A 135 9.74 -35.94 25.95
N ASP A 136 10.35 -37.12 26.14
CA ASP A 136 11.72 -37.38 25.72
C ASP A 136 11.88 -37.33 24.19
N LEU A 137 10.93 -37.89 23.44
CA LEU A 137 10.92 -37.81 21.97
C LEU A 137 10.79 -36.36 21.48
N LYS A 138 9.86 -35.58 22.05
CA LYS A 138 9.61 -34.17 21.69
C LYS A 138 10.82 -33.27 21.97
N ARG A 139 11.55 -33.52 23.06
CA ARG A 139 12.79 -32.80 23.40
C ARG A 139 13.89 -33.07 22.37
N ASN A 140 14.01 -34.31 21.91
CA ASN A 140 15.00 -34.68 20.91
C ASN A 140 14.67 -34.09 19.52
N SER A 141 13.38 -33.98 19.16
CA SER A 141 12.96 -33.39 17.88
C SER A 141 13.02 -31.86 17.83
N SER A 142 13.08 -31.18 18.98
CA SER A 142 13.19 -29.71 19.08
C SER A 142 14.62 -29.21 19.27
N SER A 143 15.58 -30.13 19.42
CA SER A 143 17.01 -29.84 19.55
C SER A 143 17.81 -30.16 18.27
N SER A 144 17.13 -30.48 17.16
CA SER A 144 17.67 -30.63 15.80
C SER A 144 17.04 -29.58 14.89
#